data_AF-A0A813J954-F1
#
_entry.id   AF-A0A813J954-F1
#
_cell.length_a   1.000
_cell.length_b   1.000
_cell.length_c   1.000
_cell.angle_alpha   90.00
_cell.angle_beta   90.00
_cell.angle_gamma   90.00
#
_symmetry.space_group_name_H-M   'P 1'
#
loop_
_entity.id
_entity.type
_entity.pdbx_description
1 polymer ?
#
loop_
_entity_poly.entity_id
_entity_poly.type
_entity_poly.pdbx_seq_one_letter_code
_entity_poly.pdbx_strand_id
1 'polypeptide(L)'
;MWNKISAHKVLRLIQKRECLQANLNGLGTSSDYSGMGCQEMALLLVLTGLVSAGLHLPEPVYISSVCDVQRHCREVLLENTALSGLGHLYQDLKHRVSPAGLAKFEQVRAAMDREWTSTSEWVLAQGAAASSTAREAKAIQKDITASFGHRLMQQYVAVLGEDGVFQDFAPCGKHFKRCPLPHRDQYYQGMRLKMHVAGTTCLDYSSMGLSRKEMGESGAILAIWIKQRLLSLEDAVIQECTPRFDPTVFQEFLGEEYVIIDMGVLNPPQFGWPASRPRRYVVFLRKKTLRLATTVKQFVDGMSFFYEEVHHDSRIFLCAPDEEAILPNILIQL
;
A
#
# COMPACT_ATOMS: atom_id res chain seq x y z
N MET A 1 -2.46 3.07 44.01
CA MET A 1 -2.52 4.52 43.79
C MET A 1 -3.20 4.72 42.43
N TRP A 2 -4.52 4.90 42.40
CA TRP A 2 -5.30 4.98 41.15
C TRP A 2 -5.20 6.39 40.60
N ASN A 3 -4.43 6.57 39.52
CA ASN A 3 -4.21 7.89 38.93
C ASN A 3 -5.51 8.42 38.32
N LYS A 4 -5.90 9.62 38.78
CA LYS A 4 -7.02 10.41 38.26
C LYS A 4 -6.78 10.72 36.79
N ILE A 5 -7.36 9.92 35.89
CA ILE A 5 -7.58 10.36 34.51
C ILE A 5 -8.45 11.62 34.61
N SER A 6 -7.94 12.77 34.17
CA SER A 6 -8.69 14.02 34.31
C SER A 6 -10.01 13.90 33.55
N ALA A 7 -11.10 14.41 34.13
CA ALA A 7 -12.43 14.38 33.52
C ALA A 7 -12.44 14.96 32.09
N HIS A 8 -11.49 15.85 31.78
CA HIS A 8 -11.31 16.41 30.45
C HIS A 8 -10.74 15.41 29.41
N LYS A 9 -9.85 14.48 29.82
CA LYS A 9 -9.39 13.37 28.97
C LYS A 9 -10.52 12.36 28.72
N VAL A 10 -11.31 12.06 29.74
CA VAL A 10 -12.48 11.17 29.64
C VAL A 10 -13.56 11.76 28.73
N LEU A 11 -13.90 13.04 28.91
CA LEU A 11 -14.86 13.75 28.05
C LEU A 11 -14.40 13.85 26.59
N ARG A 12 -13.10 14.08 26.34
CA ARG A 12 -12.56 14.03 24.97
C ARG A 12 -12.68 12.62 24.38
N LEU A 13 -12.36 11.57 25.14
CA LEU A 13 -12.50 10.18 24.68
C LEU A 13 -13.97 9.81 24.40
N ILE A 14 -14.92 10.30 25.21
CA ILE A 14 -16.36 10.10 25.01
C ILE A 14 -16.87 10.86 23.76
N GLN A 15 -16.57 12.15 23.59
CA GLN A 15 -16.92 12.89 22.36
C GLN A 15 -16.28 12.28 21.10
N LYS A 16 -15.06 11.76 21.22
CA LYS A 16 -14.36 11.05 20.15
C LYS A 16 -15.04 9.72 19.80
N ARG A 17 -15.57 9.00 20.81
CA ARG A 17 -16.32 7.75 20.65
C ARG A 17 -17.64 7.97 19.91
N GLU A 18 -18.37 9.03 20.26
CA GLU A 18 -19.64 9.39 19.59
C GLU A 18 -19.43 9.82 18.14
N CYS A 19 -18.36 10.56 17.83
CA CYS A 19 -18.03 10.95 16.46
C CYS A 19 -17.63 9.76 15.57
N LEU A 20 -16.87 8.79 16.11
CA LEU A 20 -16.54 7.54 15.40
C LEU A 20 -17.78 6.67 15.19
N GLN A 21 -18.65 6.53 16.19
CA GLN A 21 -19.86 5.71 16.10
C GLN A 21 -20.91 6.30 15.14
N ALA A 22 -21.10 7.62 15.12
CA ALA A 22 -22.05 8.27 14.22
C ALA A 22 -21.62 8.24 12.74
N ASN A 23 -20.34 7.95 12.48
CA ASN A 23 -19.74 8.08 11.16
C ASN A 23 -19.34 6.76 10.48
N LEU A 24 -19.57 5.61 11.11
CA LEU A 24 -19.21 4.30 10.55
C LEU A 24 -20.48 3.49 10.23
N ASN A 25 -21.18 3.84 9.16
CA ASN A 25 -22.25 3.00 8.58
C ASN A 25 -21.67 1.96 7.62
N GLY A 26 -20.84 1.06 8.12
CA GLY A 26 -20.19 0.03 7.32
C GLY A 26 -18.76 0.39 6.87
N LEU A 27 -17.93 -0.65 6.75
CA LEU A 27 -16.54 -0.57 6.28
C LEU A 27 -16.40 -1.42 5.02
N GLY A 28 -16.07 -0.77 3.91
CA GLY A 28 -15.73 -1.45 2.67
C GLY A 28 -14.22 -1.57 2.53
N THR A 29 -13.72 -2.77 2.24
CA THR A 29 -12.28 -3.00 2.05
C THR A 29 -11.97 -3.80 0.79
N SER A 30 -10.78 -3.60 0.24
CA SER A 30 -10.27 -4.38 -0.89
C SER A 30 -8.76 -4.55 -0.79
N SER A 31 -8.21 -5.54 -1.51
CA SER A 31 -6.76 -5.68 -1.70
C SER A 31 -6.30 -5.93 -3.11
N ASP A 32 -5.07 -5.53 -3.38
CA ASP A 32 -4.28 -6.00 -4.51
C ASP A 32 -2.92 -6.55 -4.01
N TYR A 33 -2.61 -7.81 -4.35
CA TYR A 33 -1.35 -8.50 -4.02
C TYR A 33 -1.04 -8.54 -2.51
N SER A 34 -2.07 -8.66 -1.67
CA SER A 34 -1.93 -8.81 -0.21
C SER A 34 -1.50 -10.23 0.20
N GLY A 35 -1.42 -11.18 -0.74
CA GLY A 35 -1.03 -12.56 -0.50
C GLY A 35 -2.19 -13.43 -0.01
N MET A 36 -2.02 -14.07 1.15
CA MET A 36 -2.89 -15.15 1.64
C MET A 36 -3.96 -14.67 2.64
N GLY A 37 -4.47 -13.46 2.47
CA GLY A 37 -5.53 -12.92 3.35
C GLY A 37 -5.02 -12.20 4.60
N CYS A 38 -3.75 -11.73 4.59
CA CYS A 38 -3.14 -11.09 5.75
C CYS A 38 -3.88 -9.81 6.16
N GLN A 39 -4.38 -9.03 5.20
CA GLN A 39 -5.15 -7.82 5.47
C GLN A 39 -6.42 -8.14 6.24
N GLU A 40 -7.15 -9.16 5.82
CA GLU A 40 -8.47 -9.47 6.34
C GLU A 40 -8.36 -10.04 7.76
N MET A 41 -7.32 -10.83 8.02
CA MET A 41 -6.95 -11.22 9.37
C MET A 41 -6.53 -10.03 10.24
N ALA A 42 -5.71 -9.12 9.72
CA ALA A 42 -5.33 -7.91 10.44
C ALA A 42 -6.54 -7.02 10.75
N LEU A 43 -7.45 -6.87 9.79
CA LEU A 43 -8.68 -6.12 9.97
C LEU A 43 -9.56 -6.78 11.03
N LEU A 44 -9.73 -8.11 10.99
CA LEU A 44 -10.47 -8.85 12.00
C LEU A 44 -9.88 -8.65 13.40
N LEU A 45 -8.55 -8.68 13.54
CA LEU A 45 -7.87 -8.42 14.82
C LEU A 45 -8.12 -6.99 15.32
N VAL A 46 -8.01 -5.99 14.45
CA VAL A 46 -8.30 -4.59 14.81
C VAL A 46 -9.75 -4.45 15.25
N LEU A 47 -10.69 -4.98 14.46
CA LEU A 47 -12.11 -4.94 14.76
C LEU A 47 -12.42 -5.63 16.09
N THR A 48 -11.84 -6.79 16.34
CA THR A 48 -11.97 -7.53 17.61
C THR A 48 -11.43 -6.71 18.79
N GLY A 49 -10.29 -6.05 18.61
CA GLY A 49 -9.73 -5.14 19.61
C GLY A 49 -10.64 -3.94 19.89
N LEU A 50 -11.21 -3.32 18.85
CA LEU A 50 -12.16 -2.21 19.01
C LEU A 50 -13.44 -2.64 19.74
N VAL A 51 -14.00 -3.82 19.41
CA VAL A 51 -15.14 -4.40 20.14
C VAL A 51 -14.80 -4.65 21.60
N SER A 52 -13.62 -5.22 21.85
CA SER A 52 -13.15 -5.52 23.20
C SER A 52 -12.95 -4.24 24.03
N ALA A 53 -12.64 -3.12 23.37
CA ALA A 53 -12.60 -1.78 23.97
C ALA A 53 -13.99 -1.13 24.13
N GLY A 54 -15.06 -1.85 23.83
CA GLY A 54 -16.45 -1.39 23.95
C GLY A 54 -16.95 -0.55 22.79
N LEU A 55 -16.23 -0.49 21.66
CA LEU A 55 -16.71 0.22 20.47
C LEU A 55 -17.66 -0.68 19.68
N HIS A 56 -18.83 -0.15 19.32
CA HIS A 56 -19.70 -0.78 18.34
C HIS A 56 -19.04 -0.69 16.97
N LEU A 57 -18.91 -1.82 16.27
CA LEU A 57 -18.35 -1.83 14.94
C LEU A 57 -19.36 -1.38 13.90
N PRO A 58 -18.88 -0.81 12.78
CA PRO A 58 -19.66 -0.73 11.56
C PRO A 58 -20.08 -2.13 11.11
N GLU A 59 -21.32 -2.52 11.34
CA GLU A 59 -21.92 -3.62 10.59
C GLU A 59 -22.63 -3.04 9.36
N PRO A 60 -22.39 -3.60 8.16
CA PRO A 60 -21.49 -4.71 7.83
C PRO A 60 -20.04 -4.28 7.48
N VAL A 61 -19.07 -5.16 7.76
CA VAL A 61 -17.72 -5.12 7.16
C VAL A 61 -17.77 -5.94 5.87
N TYR A 62 -17.38 -5.33 4.76
CA TYR A 62 -17.49 -5.93 3.44
C TYR A 62 -16.15 -5.91 2.71
N ILE A 63 -15.69 -7.08 2.29
CA ILE A 63 -14.50 -7.22 1.45
C ILE A 63 -14.97 -7.26 0.00
N SER A 64 -14.92 -6.11 -0.68
CA SER A 64 -15.49 -5.96 -2.02
C SER A 64 -14.71 -6.75 -3.07
N SER A 65 -13.39 -6.75 -2.98
CA SER A 65 -12.55 -7.49 -3.91
C SER A 65 -11.14 -7.73 -3.38
N VAL A 66 -10.54 -8.83 -3.80
CA VAL A 66 -9.11 -9.10 -3.64
C VAL A 66 -8.51 -9.44 -5.01
N CYS A 67 -7.21 -9.25 -5.20
CA CYS A 67 -6.51 -9.56 -6.44
C CYS A 67 -5.17 -10.22 -6.14
N ASP A 68 -4.87 -11.37 -6.75
CA ASP A 68 -3.56 -11.99 -6.62
C ASP A 68 -3.13 -12.77 -7.86
N VAL A 69 -1.89 -12.53 -8.33
CA VAL A 69 -1.33 -13.16 -9.53
C VAL A 69 -0.96 -14.63 -9.28
N GLN A 70 -0.63 -14.98 -8.04
CA GLN A 70 -0.24 -16.34 -7.68
C GLN A 70 -1.47 -17.21 -7.50
N ARG A 71 -1.53 -18.31 -8.25
CA ARG A 71 -2.64 -19.26 -8.20
C ARG A 71 -2.88 -19.80 -6.78
N HIS A 72 -1.81 -20.16 -6.08
CA HIS A 72 -1.90 -20.69 -4.72
C HIS A 72 -2.53 -19.67 -3.75
N CYS A 73 -2.11 -18.40 -3.80
CA CYS A 73 -2.72 -17.34 -2.97
C CYS A 73 -4.23 -17.22 -3.25
N ARG A 74 -4.64 -17.28 -4.53
CA ARG A 74 -6.06 -17.24 -4.91
C ARG A 74 -6.85 -18.42 -4.37
N GLU A 75 -6.28 -19.62 -4.40
CA GLU A 75 -6.92 -20.83 -3.84
C GLU A 75 -7.12 -20.66 -2.33
N VAL A 76 -6.09 -20.23 -1.60
CA VAL A 76 -6.19 -19.93 -0.15
C VAL A 76 -7.26 -18.86 0.14
N LEU A 77 -7.33 -17.80 -0.67
CA LEU A 77 -8.34 -16.75 -0.51
C LEU A 77 -9.78 -17.25 -0.75
N LEU A 78 -9.99 -18.23 -1.63
CA LEU A 78 -11.31 -18.83 -1.86
C LEU A 78 -11.72 -19.77 -0.72
N GLU A 79 -10.76 -20.48 -0.14
CA GLU A 79 -10.99 -21.46 0.92
C GLU A 79 -11.10 -20.81 2.32
N ASN A 80 -10.62 -19.58 2.47
CA ASN A 80 -10.63 -18.88 3.75
C ASN A 80 -12.07 -18.51 4.17
N THR A 81 -12.58 -19.19 5.20
CA THR A 81 -13.94 -19.00 5.72
C THR A 81 -14.17 -17.61 6.32
N ALA A 82 -13.11 -16.93 6.79
CA ALA A 82 -13.18 -15.53 7.21
C ALA A 82 -13.50 -14.58 6.04
N LEU A 83 -13.32 -15.05 4.80
CA LEU A 83 -13.64 -14.36 3.56
C LEU A 83 -14.95 -14.86 2.92
N SER A 84 -15.82 -15.53 3.68
CA SER A 84 -17.12 -15.98 3.17
C SER A 84 -17.97 -14.86 2.52
N GLY A 85 -17.74 -13.60 2.90
CA GLY A 85 -18.33 -12.40 2.30
C GLY A 85 -17.56 -11.77 1.12
N LEU A 86 -16.48 -12.37 0.63
CA LEU A 86 -15.63 -11.80 -0.43
C LEU A 86 -16.43 -11.51 -1.70
N GLY A 87 -16.54 -10.26 -2.13
CA GLY A 87 -17.28 -9.91 -3.35
C GLY A 87 -16.66 -10.50 -4.61
N HIS A 88 -15.38 -10.20 -4.87
CA HIS A 88 -14.69 -10.57 -6.11
C HIS A 88 -13.25 -11.04 -5.86
N LEU A 89 -12.77 -11.99 -6.67
CA LEU A 89 -11.38 -12.44 -6.69
C LEU A 89 -10.78 -12.24 -8.07
N TYR A 90 -10.02 -11.17 -8.26
CA TYR A 90 -9.33 -10.86 -9.51
C TYR A 90 -7.97 -11.57 -9.58
N GLN A 91 -7.48 -11.76 -10.81
CA GLN A 91 -6.23 -12.49 -11.05
C GLN A 91 -5.02 -11.55 -11.18
N ASP A 92 -5.07 -10.59 -12.10
CA ASP A 92 -3.93 -9.73 -12.40
C ASP A 92 -4.43 -8.31 -12.67
N LEU A 93 -3.69 -7.31 -12.19
CA LEU A 93 -3.91 -5.91 -12.53
C LEU A 93 -3.84 -5.67 -14.04
N LYS A 94 -3.01 -6.40 -14.79
CA LYS A 94 -2.93 -6.29 -16.27
C LYS A 94 -4.27 -6.55 -16.94
N HIS A 95 -5.13 -7.39 -16.37
CA HIS A 95 -6.46 -7.65 -16.93
C HIS A 95 -7.42 -6.45 -16.84
N ARG A 96 -7.03 -5.39 -16.11
CA ARG A 96 -7.75 -4.12 -16.04
C ARG A 96 -7.39 -3.18 -17.21
N VAL A 97 -6.45 -3.57 -18.08
CA VAL A 97 -6.02 -2.79 -19.25
C VAL A 97 -6.34 -3.56 -20.53
N SER A 98 -6.86 -2.89 -21.55
CA SER A 98 -7.21 -3.52 -22.83
C SER A 98 -5.96 -4.08 -23.53
N PRO A 99 -6.09 -5.10 -24.38
CA PRO A 99 -4.95 -5.63 -25.13
C PRO A 99 -4.23 -4.55 -25.95
N ALA A 100 -4.97 -3.61 -26.54
CA ALA A 100 -4.39 -2.47 -27.25
C ALA A 100 -3.61 -1.52 -26.32
N GLY A 101 -4.12 -1.27 -25.11
CA GLY A 101 -3.41 -0.51 -24.08
C GLY A 101 -2.13 -1.18 -23.61
N LEU A 102 -2.15 -2.50 -23.41
CA LEU A 102 -0.95 -3.27 -23.07
C LEU A 102 0.09 -3.25 -24.19
N ALA A 103 -0.34 -3.33 -25.46
CA ALA A 103 0.58 -3.17 -26.60
C ALA A 103 1.22 -1.76 -26.62
N LYS A 104 0.46 -0.72 -26.28
CA LYS A 104 1.01 0.65 -26.14
C LYS A 104 2.04 0.74 -25.00
N PHE A 105 1.78 0.08 -23.87
CA PHE A 105 2.77 0.00 -22.78
C PHE A 105 4.09 -0.61 -23.26
N GLU A 106 4.03 -1.72 -24.02
CA GLU A 106 5.22 -2.35 -24.57
C GLU A 106 5.96 -1.44 -25.55
N GLN A 107 5.24 -0.69 -26.40
CA GLN A 107 5.83 0.28 -27.32
C GLN A 107 6.54 1.42 -26.59
N VAL A 108 5.88 2.02 -25.59
CA VAL A 108 6.44 3.09 -24.75
C VAL A 108 7.69 2.59 -24.02
N ARG A 109 7.62 1.41 -23.41
CA ARG A 109 8.76 0.79 -22.72
C ARG A 109 9.93 0.55 -23.67
N ALA A 110 9.67 -0.05 -24.83
CA ALA A 110 10.72 -0.33 -25.81
C ALA A 110 11.39 0.94 -26.33
N ALA A 111 10.64 2.03 -26.50
CA ALA A 111 11.20 3.33 -26.86
C ALA A 111 12.07 3.90 -25.74
N MET A 112 11.59 3.85 -24.49
CA MET A 112 12.33 4.33 -23.32
C MET A 112 13.60 3.52 -23.07
N ASP A 113 13.56 2.20 -23.23
CA ASP A 113 14.72 1.31 -23.08
C ASP A 113 15.81 1.64 -24.10
N ARG A 114 15.46 1.91 -25.37
CA ARG A 114 16.44 2.32 -26.39
C ARG A 114 17.12 3.65 -26.05
N GLU A 115 16.34 4.65 -25.64
CA GLU A 115 16.86 5.96 -25.26
C GLU A 115 17.74 5.87 -23.99
N TRP A 116 17.32 5.06 -23.01
CA TRP A 116 18.07 4.82 -21.77
C TRP A 116 19.40 4.12 -22.06
N THR A 117 19.41 3.08 -22.90
CA THR A 117 20.65 2.38 -23.28
C THR A 117 21.63 3.33 -23.95
N SER A 118 21.17 4.09 -24.96
CA SER A 118 22.02 5.06 -25.66
C SER A 118 22.60 6.13 -24.72
N THR A 119 21.79 6.63 -23.79
CA THR A 119 22.21 7.66 -22.82
C THR A 119 23.19 7.10 -21.81
N SER A 120 22.92 5.89 -21.31
CA SER A 120 23.76 5.19 -20.35
C SER A 120 25.14 4.87 -20.92
N GLU A 121 25.20 4.36 -22.15
CA GLU A 121 26.46 4.06 -22.84
C GLU A 121 27.29 5.31 -23.06
N TRP A 122 26.66 6.42 -23.48
CA TRP A 122 27.35 7.69 -23.66
C TRP A 122 27.95 8.22 -22.35
N VAL A 123 27.19 8.17 -21.24
CA VAL A 123 27.68 8.60 -19.92
C VAL A 123 28.82 7.73 -19.41
N LEU A 124 28.74 6.41 -19.59
CA LEU A 124 29.82 5.51 -19.20
C LEU A 124 31.10 5.77 -20.01
N ALA A 125 30.96 6.03 -21.32
CA ALA A 125 32.09 6.39 -22.18
C ALA A 125 32.75 7.71 -21.74
N GLN A 126 31.95 8.73 -21.39
CA GLN A 126 32.49 10.00 -20.89
C GLN A 126 33.12 9.88 -19.51
N GLY A 127 32.49 9.14 -18.60
CA GLY A 127 33.01 8.91 -17.25
C GLY A 127 34.35 8.17 -17.25
N ALA A 128 34.52 7.22 -18.16
CA ALA A 128 35.79 6.52 -18.39
C ALA A 128 36.89 7.46 -18.92
N ALA A 129 36.54 8.41 -19.79
CA ALA A 129 37.48 9.39 -20.32
C ALA A 129 37.89 10.45 -19.28
N ALA A 130 36.99 10.82 -18.36
CA ALA A 130 37.18 11.90 -17.40
C ALA A 130 37.95 11.52 -16.12
N SER A 131 38.54 10.32 -16.04
CA SER A 131 39.14 9.77 -14.80
C SER A 131 38.19 9.81 -13.58
N SER A 132 36.87 9.81 -13.80
CA SER A 132 35.89 9.80 -12.71
C SER A 132 35.97 8.47 -11.95
N THR A 133 35.74 8.50 -10.64
CA THR A 133 35.77 7.28 -9.84
C THR A 133 34.58 6.38 -10.22
N ALA A 134 34.74 5.06 -10.14
CA ALA A 134 33.64 4.11 -10.40
C ALA A 134 32.38 4.40 -9.55
N ARG A 135 32.57 5.06 -8.40
CA ARG A 135 31.48 5.51 -7.51
C ARG A 135 30.65 6.64 -8.13
N GLU A 136 31.29 7.63 -8.74
CA GLU A 136 30.62 8.76 -9.40
C GLU A 136 29.84 8.29 -10.63
N ALA A 137 30.45 7.46 -11.48
CA ALA A 137 29.77 6.87 -12.64
C ALA A 137 28.50 6.10 -12.23
N LYS A 138 28.58 5.31 -11.14
CA LYS A 138 27.43 4.58 -10.59
C LYS A 138 26.34 5.51 -10.03
N ALA A 139 26.72 6.65 -9.44
CA ALA A 139 25.76 7.65 -8.96
C ALA A 139 25.02 8.29 -10.14
N ILE A 140 25.75 8.72 -11.18
CA ILE A 140 25.16 9.31 -12.38
C ILE A 140 24.22 8.30 -13.07
N GLN A 141 24.64 7.05 -13.23
CA GLN A 141 23.80 5.98 -13.79
C GLN A 141 22.50 5.80 -13.01
N LYS A 142 22.56 5.87 -11.67
CA LYS A 142 21.40 5.74 -10.79
C LYS A 142 20.42 6.91 -11.00
N ASP A 143 20.93 8.12 -11.13
CA ASP A 143 20.12 9.32 -11.33
C ASP A 143 19.45 9.33 -12.72
N ILE A 144 20.18 8.92 -13.76
CA ILE A 144 19.62 8.73 -15.12
C ILE A 144 18.52 7.68 -15.09
N THR A 145 18.78 6.53 -14.47
CA THR A 145 17.78 5.45 -14.40
C THR A 145 16.51 5.91 -13.67
N ALA A 146 16.65 6.69 -12.59
CA ALA A 146 15.52 7.27 -11.89
C ALA A 146 14.74 8.27 -12.77
N SER A 147 15.43 9.15 -13.50
CA SER A 147 14.80 10.11 -14.42
C SER A 147 14.02 9.42 -15.55
N PHE A 148 14.60 8.39 -16.16
CA PHE A 148 13.92 7.60 -17.19
C PHE A 148 12.73 6.82 -16.63
N GLY A 149 12.89 6.22 -15.45
CA GLY A 149 11.80 5.53 -14.75
C GLY A 149 10.60 6.43 -14.47
N HIS A 150 10.86 7.66 -14.00
CA HIS A 150 9.83 8.68 -13.79
C HIS A 150 9.12 9.07 -15.10
N ARG A 151 9.87 9.35 -16.18
CA ARG A 151 9.26 9.63 -17.50
C ARG A 151 8.42 8.46 -18.00
N LEU A 152 8.89 7.22 -17.80
CA LEU A 152 8.15 6.02 -18.18
C LEU A 152 6.81 5.92 -17.44
N MET A 153 6.81 6.16 -16.13
CA MET A 153 5.59 6.19 -15.32
C MET A 153 4.59 7.24 -15.81
N GLN A 154 5.05 8.45 -16.15
CA GLN A 154 4.19 9.50 -16.71
C GLN A 154 3.55 9.05 -18.03
N GLN A 155 4.32 8.42 -18.92
CA GLN A 155 3.80 7.90 -20.19
C GLN A 155 2.79 6.76 -19.99
N TYR A 156 3.03 5.83 -19.05
CA TYR A 156 2.04 4.80 -18.71
C TYR A 156 0.74 5.40 -18.18
N VAL A 157 0.82 6.36 -17.25
CA VAL A 157 -0.38 7.03 -16.72
C VAL A 157 -1.12 7.80 -17.82
N ALA A 158 -0.41 8.44 -18.75
CA ALA A 158 -1.01 9.09 -19.91
C ALA A 158 -1.76 8.10 -20.80
N VAL A 159 -1.14 6.95 -21.14
CA VAL A 159 -1.81 5.88 -21.93
C VAL A 159 -3.05 5.36 -21.19
N LEU A 160 -3.00 5.19 -19.87
CA LEU A 160 -4.15 4.79 -19.06
C LEU A 160 -5.25 5.85 -18.97
N GLY A 161 -4.96 7.10 -19.35
CA GLY A 161 -5.91 8.19 -19.47
C GLY A 161 -6.70 8.17 -20.78
N GLU A 162 -6.27 7.41 -21.78
CA GLU A 162 -6.96 7.31 -23.05
C GLU A 162 -8.26 6.48 -22.95
N ASP A 163 -9.25 6.87 -23.75
CA ASP A 163 -10.56 6.21 -23.78
C ASP A 163 -10.45 4.73 -24.19
N GLY A 164 -11.10 3.86 -23.41
CA GLY A 164 -11.14 2.42 -23.67
C GLY A 164 -9.84 1.67 -23.35
N VAL A 165 -8.81 2.34 -22.84
CA VAL A 165 -7.58 1.66 -22.38
C VAL A 165 -7.82 0.97 -21.04
N PHE A 166 -8.32 1.71 -20.03
CA PHE A 166 -8.70 1.11 -18.75
C PHE A 166 -10.08 0.44 -18.88
N GLN A 167 -10.15 -0.83 -18.55
CA GLN A 167 -11.36 -1.65 -18.72
C GLN A 167 -12.28 -1.55 -17.49
N ASP A 168 -13.58 -1.66 -17.72
CA ASP A 168 -14.58 -1.73 -16.64
C ASP A 168 -14.71 -3.13 -16.03
N PHE A 169 -14.23 -4.16 -16.71
CA PHE A 169 -14.43 -5.56 -16.32
C PHE A 169 -13.13 -6.35 -16.36
N ALA A 170 -12.92 -7.22 -15.37
CA ALA A 170 -11.79 -8.15 -15.33
C ALA A 170 -12.22 -9.58 -15.02
N PRO A 171 -11.44 -10.61 -15.43
CA PRO A 171 -11.68 -12.00 -15.05
C PRO A 171 -11.70 -12.19 -13.53
N CYS A 172 -12.77 -12.77 -13.02
CA CYS A 172 -12.98 -13.06 -11.61
C CYS A 172 -12.92 -14.58 -11.37
N GLY A 173 -11.98 -15.04 -10.54
CA GLY A 173 -11.85 -16.43 -10.12
C GLY A 173 -12.99 -16.93 -9.25
N LYS A 174 -13.68 -16.04 -8.49
CA LYS A 174 -14.84 -16.41 -7.68
C LYS A 174 -16.07 -16.74 -8.53
N HIS A 175 -16.32 -15.95 -9.59
CA HIS A 175 -17.55 -16.05 -10.40
C HIS A 175 -17.32 -16.73 -11.75
N PHE A 176 -16.09 -17.14 -12.06
CA PHE A 176 -15.69 -17.76 -13.33
C PHE A 176 -16.14 -17.00 -14.59
N LYS A 177 -16.21 -15.67 -14.49
CA LYS A 177 -16.61 -14.76 -15.58
C LYS A 177 -15.91 -13.42 -15.46
N ARG A 178 -16.11 -12.53 -16.44
CA ARG A 178 -15.68 -11.13 -16.33
C ARG A 178 -16.64 -10.36 -15.43
N CYS A 179 -16.14 -9.77 -14.35
CA CYS A 179 -16.93 -9.01 -13.38
C CYS A 179 -16.58 -7.51 -13.44
N PRO A 180 -17.54 -6.62 -13.09
CA PRO A 180 -17.28 -5.19 -13.00
C PRO A 180 -16.22 -4.89 -11.94
N LEU A 181 -15.29 -3.99 -12.25
CA LEU A 181 -14.28 -3.55 -11.30
C LEU A 181 -14.89 -2.63 -10.21
N PRO A 182 -14.32 -2.63 -9.00
CA PRO A 182 -14.91 -1.98 -7.81
C PRO A 182 -14.82 -0.44 -7.80
N HIS A 183 -14.24 0.19 -8.84
CA HIS A 183 -14.08 1.64 -8.90
C HIS A 183 -15.38 2.39 -9.24
N ARG A 184 -16.46 1.67 -9.60
CA ARG A 184 -17.79 2.25 -9.75
C ARG A 184 -18.48 2.24 -8.40
N ASP A 185 -19.03 3.37 -7.96
CA ASP A 185 -19.69 3.62 -6.65
C ASP A 185 -20.74 2.59 -6.21
N GLN A 186 -21.11 1.66 -7.07
CA GLN A 186 -22.11 0.62 -6.85
C GLN A 186 -21.76 -0.32 -5.68
N TYR A 187 -20.48 -0.60 -5.42
CA TYR A 187 -20.08 -1.57 -4.39
C TYR A 187 -20.06 -1.01 -2.97
N TYR A 188 -20.06 0.31 -2.85
CA TYR A 188 -19.90 1.00 -1.56
C TYR A 188 -21.12 1.84 -1.20
N GLN A 189 -22.26 1.64 -1.87
CA GLN A 189 -23.48 2.39 -1.58
C GLN A 189 -23.86 2.21 -0.10
N GLY A 190 -23.87 3.30 0.64
CA GLY A 190 -24.18 3.33 2.08
C GLY A 190 -22.97 3.12 3.00
N MET A 191 -21.83 2.65 2.50
CA MET A 191 -20.60 2.52 3.29
C MET A 191 -19.94 3.89 3.48
N ARG A 192 -19.58 4.21 4.72
CA ARG A 192 -18.97 5.51 5.04
C ARG A 192 -17.45 5.52 5.00
N LEU A 193 -16.79 4.35 5.09
CA LEU A 193 -15.34 4.25 5.01
C LEU A 193 -14.93 3.19 3.99
N LYS A 194 -14.18 3.62 2.96
CA LYS A 194 -13.57 2.76 1.94
C LYS A 194 -12.07 2.66 2.17
N MET A 195 -11.57 1.44 2.33
CA MET A 195 -10.16 1.16 2.52
C MET A 195 -9.60 0.28 1.41
N HIS A 196 -8.34 0.49 1.06
CA HIS A 196 -7.59 -0.41 0.18
C HIS A 196 -6.23 -0.75 0.78
N VAL A 197 -5.81 -2.01 0.67
CA VAL A 197 -4.46 -2.43 1.09
C VAL A 197 -3.76 -3.13 -0.06
N ALA A 198 -2.51 -2.78 -0.32
CA ALA A 198 -1.76 -3.39 -1.40
C ALA A 198 -0.32 -3.71 -1.05
N GLY A 199 0.16 -4.87 -1.49
CA GLY A 199 1.58 -5.21 -1.56
C GLY A 199 2.06 -5.07 -3.01
N THR A 200 2.29 -3.85 -3.49
CA THR A 200 2.61 -3.67 -4.92
C THR A 200 3.90 -4.40 -5.29
N THR A 201 3.93 -4.98 -6.49
CA THR A 201 5.02 -5.85 -6.93
C THR A 201 6.37 -5.14 -6.82
N CYS A 202 7.28 -5.73 -6.04
CA CYS A 202 8.53 -5.09 -5.64
C CYS A 202 9.77 -5.65 -6.35
N LEU A 203 9.58 -6.49 -7.38
CA LEU A 203 10.66 -7.22 -8.05
C LEU A 203 11.78 -6.30 -8.54
N ASP A 204 11.44 -5.16 -9.14
CA ASP A 204 12.44 -4.24 -9.70
C ASP A 204 13.05 -3.28 -8.67
N TYR A 205 12.46 -3.18 -7.48
CA TYR A 205 12.96 -2.39 -6.35
C TYR A 205 13.81 -3.20 -5.37
N SER A 206 13.70 -4.54 -5.42
CA SER A 206 14.44 -5.45 -4.55
C SER A 206 15.92 -5.48 -4.87
N SER A 207 16.75 -5.64 -3.83
CA SER A 207 18.19 -5.87 -3.96
C SER A 207 18.54 -7.16 -4.69
N MET A 208 17.64 -8.15 -4.67
CA MET A 208 17.78 -9.42 -5.36
C MET A 208 17.29 -9.38 -6.82
N GLY A 209 16.59 -8.30 -7.21
CA GLY A 209 16.04 -8.13 -8.55
C GLY A 209 16.97 -7.36 -9.48
N LEU A 210 16.44 -6.97 -10.63
CA LEU A 210 17.17 -6.26 -11.69
C LEU A 210 17.56 -4.82 -11.31
N SER A 211 17.08 -4.31 -10.16
CA SER A 211 17.31 -2.94 -9.69
C SER A 211 16.93 -1.87 -10.72
N ARG A 212 15.99 -2.18 -11.63
CA ARG A 212 15.49 -1.29 -12.66
C ARG A 212 14.42 -0.32 -12.16
N LYS A 213 13.91 -0.52 -10.93
CA LYS A 213 12.83 0.27 -10.34
C LYS A 213 11.65 0.41 -11.32
N GLU A 214 11.18 1.64 -11.57
CA GLU A 214 10.09 1.96 -12.50
C GLU A 214 10.38 1.55 -13.96
N MET A 215 11.66 1.42 -14.36
CA MET A 215 12.04 0.94 -15.70
C MET A 215 11.80 -0.56 -15.90
N GLY A 216 11.50 -1.29 -14.82
CA GLY A 216 11.18 -2.70 -14.90
C GLY A 216 9.71 -2.99 -15.18
N GLU A 217 9.35 -4.28 -15.19
CA GLU A 217 7.98 -4.72 -15.45
C GLU A 217 6.98 -4.30 -14.38
N SER A 218 7.45 -4.16 -13.13
CA SER A 218 6.62 -3.70 -12.03
C SER A 218 6.19 -2.24 -12.17
N GLY A 219 6.87 -1.41 -12.97
CA GLY A 219 6.47 -0.03 -13.25
C GLY A 219 5.10 0.04 -13.93
N ALA A 220 4.86 -0.81 -14.93
CA ALA A 220 3.56 -0.88 -15.59
C ALA A 220 2.43 -1.29 -14.63
N ILE A 221 2.70 -2.28 -13.77
CA ILE A 221 1.76 -2.73 -12.73
C ILE A 221 1.46 -1.61 -11.74
N LEU A 222 2.48 -0.89 -11.30
CA LEU A 222 2.35 0.26 -10.40
C LEU A 222 1.51 1.37 -11.03
N ALA A 223 1.72 1.68 -12.31
CA ALA A 223 0.92 2.68 -13.03
C ALA A 223 -0.57 2.29 -13.11
N ILE A 224 -0.86 1.02 -13.39
CA ILE A 224 -2.24 0.48 -13.40
C ILE A 224 -2.87 0.61 -12.00
N TRP A 225 -2.13 0.25 -10.97
CA TRP A 225 -2.59 0.36 -9.59
C TRP A 225 -2.87 1.82 -9.21
N ILE A 226 -1.96 2.75 -9.52
CA ILE A 226 -2.13 4.20 -9.28
C ILE A 226 -3.39 4.72 -9.99
N LYS A 227 -3.55 4.42 -11.29
CA LYS A 227 -4.73 4.85 -12.05
C LYS A 227 -6.01 4.37 -11.40
N GLN A 228 -6.03 3.13 -10.90
CA GLN A 228 -7.20 2.62 -10.24
C GLN A 228 -7.53 3.35 -8.95
N ARG A 229 -6.55 3.72 -8.13
CA ARG A 229 -6.81 4.52 -6.92
C ARG A 229 -7.42 5.88 -7.27
N LEU A 230 -6.96 6.51 -8.36
CA LEU A 230 -7.56 7.74 -8.88
C LEU A 230 -9.02 7.57 -9.35
N LEU A 231 -9.40 6.38 -9.80
CA LEU A 231 -10.78 6.07 -10.20
C LEU A 231 -11.66 5.69 -9.01
N SER A 232 -11.16 4.84 -8.11
CA SER A 232 -11.90 4.32 -6.96
C SER A 232 -12.08 5.35 -5.84
N LEU A 233 -11.12 6.27 -5.71
CA LEU A 233 -11.05 7.30 -4.70
C LEU A 233 -11.39 6.75 -3.30
N GLU A 234 -10.68 5.70 -2.88
CA GLU A 234 -10.82 5.15 -1.53
C GLU A 234 -10.47 6.21 -0.49
N ASP A 235 -11.06 6.13 0.71
CA ASP A 235 -10.85 7.12 1.76
C ASP A 235 -9.48 6.94 2.42
N ALA A 236 -9.08 5.69 2.65
CA ALA A 236 -7.74 5.34 3.08
C ALA A 236 -7.12 4.25 2.20
N VAL A 237 -5.83 4.37 1.92
CA VAL A 237 -5.04 3.33 1.26
C VAL A 237 -3.82 3.03 2.12
N ILE A 238 -3.44 1.77 2.22
CA ILE A 238 -2.18 1.33 2.81
C ILE A 238 -1.43 0.58 1.74
N GLN A 239 -0.23 1.04 1.42
CA GLN A 239 0.66 0.36 0.49
C GLN A 239 1.88 -0.14 1.24
N GLU A 240 2.23 -1.39 0.99
CA GLU A 240 3.41 -2.07 1.49
C GLU A 240 4.36 -2.37 0.33
N CYS A 241 5.66 -2.21 0.58
CA CYS A 241 6.70 -2.58 -0.38
C CYS A 241 8.04 -2.86 0.30
N THR A 242 9.06 -3.17 -0.50
CA THR A 242 10.43 -3.33 -0.02
C THR A 242 10.99 -2.03 0.56
N PRO A 243 11.97 -2.10 1.49
CA PRO A 243 12.59 -0.91 2.10
C PRO A 243 13.20 0.11 1.13
N ARG A 244 13.54 -0.31 -0.08
CA ARG A 244 14.19 0.51 -1.12
C ARG A 244 13.20 1.22 -2.05
N PHE A 245 11.90 0.96 -1.89
CA PHE A 245 10.87 1.63 -2.68
C PHE A 245 10.86 3.14 -2.40
N ASP A 246 10.72 3.93 -3.45
CA ASP A 246 10.67 5.39 -3.38
C ASP A 246 9.21 5.86 -3.34
N PRO A 247 8.69 6.32 -2.18
CA PRO A 247 7.30 6.72 -2.05
C PRO A 247 7.00 8.09 -2.69
N THR A 248 8.02 8.85 -3.13
CA THR A 248 7.81 10.17 -3.74
C THR A 248 7.03 10.08 -5.05
N VAL A 249 7.09 8.92 -5.73
CA VAL A 249 6.26 8.62 -6.92
C VAL A 249 4.78 8.82 -6.63
N PHE A 250 4.32 8.49 -5.41
CA PHE A 250 2.92 8.67 -5.05
C PHE A 250 2.55 10.15 -4.91
N GLN A 251 3.45 10.99 -4.42
CA GLN A 251 3.19 12.41 -4.22
C GLN A 251 2.91 13.11 -5.56
N GLU A 252 3.57 12.67 -6.62
CA GLU A 252 3.34 13.16 -7.98
C GLU A 252 1.95 12.78 -8.50
N PHE A 253 1.59 11.49 -8.47
CA PHE A 253 0.39 11.01 -9.15
C PHE A 253 -0.89 11.02 -8.29
N LEU A 254 -0.76 10.93 -6.97
CA LEU A 254 -1.88 10.81 -6.03
C LEU A 254 -1.96 11.99 -5.05
N GLY A 255 -0.93 12.84 -5.01
CA GLY A 255 -0.81 13.93 -4.04
C GLY A 255 -1.84 15.04 -4.18
N GLU A 256 -2.57 15.13 -5.29
CA GLU A 256 -3.69 16.05 -5.43
C GLU A 256 -4.88 15.62 -4.56
N GLU A 257 -5.27 14.35 -4.63
CA GLU A 257 -6.44 13.81 -3.91
C GLU A 257 -6.11 13.30 -2.50
N TYR A 258 -4.86 12.91 -2.25
CA TYR A 258 -4.44 12.26 -1.01
C TYR A 258 -3.39 13.06 -0.23
N VAL A 259 -3.48 12.99 1.09
CA VAL A 259 -2.34 13.21 2.00
C VAL A 259 -1.55 11.91 2.03
N ILE A 260 -0.27 11.97 1.66
CA ILE A 260 0.60 10.79 1.58
C ILE A 260 1.57 10.83 2.75
N ILE A 261 1.64 9.70 3.46
CA ILE A 261 2.38 9.55 4.70
C ILE A 261 3.32 8.36 4.54
N ASP A 262 4.63 8.62 4.44
CA ASP A 262 5.63 7.56 4.55
C ASP A 262 5.79 7.18 6.03
N MET A 263 5.37 5.97 6.37
CA MET A 263 5.50 5.42 7.73
C MET A 263 6.92 4.91 8.01
N GLY A 264 7.80 4.96 7.02
CA GLY A 264 9.14 4.42 7.10
C GLY A 264 9.16 2.90 6.92
N VAL A 265 10.29 2.31 7.35
CA VAL A 265 10.51 0.86 7.27
C VAL A 265 10.16 0.24 8.61
N LEU A 266 9.18 -0.66 8.60
CA LEU A 266 8.74 -1.44 9.74
C LEU A 266 9.16 -2.90 9.57
N ASN A 267 9.39 -3.60 10.67
CA ASN A 267 9.86 -4.98 10.72
C ASN A 267 8.99 -5.76 11.72
N PRO A 268 8.55 -6.99 11.40
CA PRO A 268 7.70 -7.77 12.30
C PRO A 268 8.18 -7.92 13.76
N PRO A 269 9.50 -7.96 14.09
CA PRO A 269 9.96 -8.03 15.48
C PRO A 269 9.54 -6.82 16.32
N GLN A 270 9.36 -5.64 15.71
CA GLN A 270 8.84 -4.45 16.38
C GLN A 270 7.40 -4.64 16.89
N PHE A 271 6.71 -5.67 16.40
CA PHE A 271 5.35 -6.05 16.74
C PHE A 271 5.28 -7.42 17.42
N GLY A 272 6.40 -7.92 17.96
CA GLY A 272 6.41 -9.19 18.68
C GLY A 272 6.43 -10.43 17.78
N TRP A 273 6.72 -10.28 16.48
CA TRP A 273 6.79 -11.42 15.56
C TRP A 273 8.24 -11.80 15.21
N PRO A 274 8.67 -13.05 15.41
CA PRO A 274 10.07 -13.47 15.24
C PRO A 274 10.45 -13.72 13.77
N ALA A 275 10.19 -12.74 12.89
CA ALA A 275 10.47 -12.84 11.47
C ALA A 275 11.14 -11.57 10.94
N SER A 276 12.39 -11.66 10.49
CA SER A 276 13.10 -10.52 9.90
C SER A 276 12.64 -10.29 8.46
N ARG A 277 11.67 -9.41 8.29
CA ARG A 277 11.08 -9.06 6.99
C ARG A 277 10.77 -7.56 6.97
N PRO A 278 11.79 -6.69 6.88
CA PRO A 278 11.58 -5.25 6.87
C PRO A 278 10.81 -4.84 5.62
N ARG A 279 9.83 -3.95 5.78
CA ARG A 279 8.94 -3.45 4.74
C ARG A 279 8.64 -1.97 4.94
N ARG A 280 8.58 -1.23 3.83
CA ARG A 280 8.16 0.17 3.84
C ARG A 280 6.65 0.23 3.72
N TYR A 281 6.02 1.08 4.53
CA TYR A 281 4.59 1.29 4.50
C TYR A 281 4.28 2.75 4.17
N VAL A 282 3.32 2.97 3.27
CA VAL A 282 2.83 4.29 2.90
C VAL A 282 1.33 4.33 3.11
N VAL A 283 0.84 5.34 3.82
CA VAL A 283 -0.58 5.55 4.07
C VAL A 283 -1.06 6.76 3.27
N PHE A 284 -2.21 6.60 2.63
CA PHE A 284 -2.85 7.63 1.82
C PHE A 284 -4.18 7.94 2.50
N LEU A 285 -4.42 9.20 2.82
CA LEU A 285 -5.68 9.66 3.39
C LEU A 285 -6.31 10.65 2.44
N ARG A 286 -7.51 10.35 1.96
CA ARG A 286 -8.19 11.20 0.99
C ARG A 286 -8.54 12.53 1.64
N LYS A 287 -8.04 13.64 1.08
CA LYS A 287 -8.14 14.98 1.68
C LYS A 287 -9.58 15.43 1.91
N LYS A 288 -10.50 14.97 1.06
CA LYS A 288 -11.92 15.32 1.08
C LYS A 288 -12.69 14.61 2.21
N THR A 289 -12.23 13.45 2.67
CA THR A 289 -12.99 12.59 3.58
C THR A 289 -12.28 12.27 4.88
N LEU A 290 -10.94 12.27 4.92
CA LEU A 290 -10.17 11.95 6.12
C LEU A 290 -9.20 13.06 6.48
N ARG A 291 -8.98 13.24 7.79
CA ARG A 291 -7.91 14.07 8.33
C ARG A 291 -7.16 13.33 9.43
N LEU A 292 -5.83 13.53 9.46
CA LEU A 292 -5.00 13.13 10.58
C LEU A 292 -5.38 13.93 11.82
N ALA A 293 -5.74 13.26 12.92
CA ALA A 293 -5.96 13.93 14.20
C ALA A 293 -4.66 14.17 15.00
N THR A 294 -3.53 13.60 14.55
CA THR A 294 -2.21 13.70 15.19
C THR A 294 -1.12 13.86 14.14
N THR A 295 0.10 14.19 14.55
CA THR A 295 1.24 14.25 13.62
C THR A 295 1.78 12.85 13.33
N VAL A 296 2.29 12.64 12.11
CA VAL A 296 2.94 11.38 11.71
C VAL A 296 4.10 11.03 12.65
N LYS A 297 4.89 12.04 13.04
CA LYS A 297 5.99 11.88 14.00
C LYS A 297 5.49 11.35 15.35
N GLN A 298 4.41 11.91 15.90
CA GLN A 298 3.82 11.41 17.15
C GLN A 298 3.29 9.98 17.03
N PHE A 299 2.76 9.61 15.86
CA PHE A 299 2.34 8.24 15.59
C PHE A 299 3.54 7.30 15.58
N VAL A 300 4.56 7.59 14.74
CA VAL A 300 5.72 6.73 14.52
C VAL A 300 6.61 6.62 15.76
N ASP A 301 6.87 7.74 16.45
CA ASP A 301 7.65 7.76 17.68
C ASP A 301 6.98 6.96 18.81
N GLY A 302 5.66 6.77 18.73
CA GLY A 302 4.88 5.97 19.68
C GLY A 302 4.75 4.48 19.32
N MET A 303 5.33 4.00 18.21
CA MET A 303 5.16 2.62 17.70
C MET A 303 6.18 1.59 18.23
N SER A 304 6.98 1.90 19.24
CA SER A 304 7.89 0.92 19.86
C SER A 304 7.11 -0.01 20.80
N PHE A 305 6.40 -1.00 20.24
CA PHE A 305 5.59 -1.94 21.01
C PHE A 305 6.40 -3.09 21.62
N PHE A 306 7.51 -3.48 20.99
CA PHE A 306 8.37 -4.57 21.44
C PHE A 306 9.84 -4.27 21.14
N TYR A 307 10.75 -4.78 21.97
CA TYR A 307 12.20 -4.77 21.76
C TYR A 307 12.77 -6.19 21.82
N GLU A 308 13.89 -6.41 21.12
CA GLU A 308 14.63 -7.67 21.19
C GLU A 308 15.57 -7.66 22.40
N GLU A 309 15.42 -8.65 23.29
CA GLU A 309 16.32 -8.90 24.42
C GLU A 309 17.17 -10.14 24.12
N VAL A 310 18.48 -9.95 24.00
CA VAL A 310 19.44 -11.04 23.78
C VAL A 310 19.96 -11.51 25.12
N HIS A 311 19.65 -12.76 25.46
CA HIS A 311 20.14 -13.38 26.69
C HIS A 311 21.57 -13.90 26.52
N HIS A 312 22.25 -14.11 27.65
CA HIS A 312 23.63 -14.62 27.72
C HIS A 312 23.84 -15.99 27.04
N ASP A 313 22.77 -16.75 26.81
CA ASP A 313 22.77 -18.02 26.09
C ASP A 313 22.43 -17.89 24.60
N SER A 314 22.48 -16.66 24.05
CA SER A 314 22.17 -16.34 22.66
C SER A 314 20.71 -16.55 22.25
N ARG A 315 19.78 -16.77 23.19
CA ARG A 315 18.35 -16.72 22.90
C ARG A 315 17.89 -15.27 22.75
N ILE A 316 17.03 -15.03 21.77
CA ILE A 316 16.42 -13.72 21.52
C ILE A 316 14.95 -13.80 21.95
N PHE A 317 14.55 -12.91 22.85
CA PHE A 317 13.17 -12.74 23.30
C PHE A 317 12.61 -11.42 22.79
N LEU A 318 11.31 -11.38 22.50
CA LEU A 318 10.60 -10.15 22.18
C LEU A 318 9.86 -9.70 23.43
N CYS A 319 10.30 -8.59 24.00
CA CYS A 319 9.79 -8.04 25.25
C CYS A 319 8.93 -6.81 24.96
N ALA A 320 7.75 -6.73 25.58
CA ALA A 320 6.96 -5.50 25.58
C ALA A 320 7.59 -4.50 26.58
N PRO A 321 7.57 -3.18 26.32
CA PRO A 321 7.95 -2.20 27.33
C PRO A 321 6.98 -2.27 28.51
N ASP A 322 7.47 -1.93 29.70
CA ASP A 322 6.64 -1.85 30.91
C ASP A 322 5.38 -0.99 30.68
N GLU A 323 4.25 -1.41 31.27
CA GLU A 323 2.86 -1.04 30.93
C GLU A 323 2.53 0.47 30.82
N GLU A 324 3.41 1.38 31.27
CA GLU A 324 3.17 2.83 31.25
C GLU A 324 3.41 3.50 29.88
N ALA A 325 4.04 2.83 28.91
CA ALA A 325 4.45 3.46 27.63
C ALA A 325 3.44 3.32 26.48
N ILE A 326 2.37 2.54 26.66
CA ILE A 326 1.61 2.01 25.52
C ILE A 326 0.28 2.77 25.38
N LEU A 327 0.27 3.78 24.50
CA LEU A 327 -0.82 4.11 23.55
C LEU A 327 -0.69 5.59 23.12
N PRO A 328 -0.04 5.88 21.98
CA PRO A 328 -0.26 7.16 21.31
C PRO A 328 -1.74 7.31 20.94
N ASN A 329 -2.31 8.48 21.20
CA ASN A 329 -3.70 8.81 20.86
C ASN A 329 -3.84 8.91 19.33
N ILE A 330 -4.11 7.80 18.66
CA ILE A 330 -4.31 7.74 17.21
C ILE A 330 -5.79 7.93 16.92
N LEU A 331 -6.15 9.01 16.23
CA LEU A 331 -7.49 9.21 15.69
C LEU A 331 -7.42 9.59 14.21
N ILE A 332 -8.33 9.01 13.45
CA ILE A 332 -8.73 9.51 12.13
C ILE A 332 -10.02 10.29 12.38
N GLN A 333 -10.04 11.59 12.06
CA GLN A 333 -11.29 12.34 12.04
C GLN A 333 -11.91 12.17 10.65
N LEU A 334 -13.13 11.63 10.64
CA LEU A 334 -14.03 11.54 9.47
C LEU A 334 -14.69 12.88 9.21
#